data_AF-A0A9X8N4Q1-F1
#
_entry.id   AF-A0A9X8N4Q1-F1
#
_cell.length_a   1.000
_cell.length_b   1.000
_cell.length_c   1.000
_cell.angle_alpha   90.00
_cell.angle_beta   90.00
_cell.angle_gamma   90.00
#
_symmetry.space_group_name_H-M   'P 1'
#
loop_
_entity.id
_entity.type
_entity.pdbx_description
1 polymer ?
#
loop_
_entity_poly.entity_id
_entity_poly.type
_entity_poly.pdbx_seq_one_letter_code
_entity_poly.pdbx_strand_id
1 'polypeptide(L)'
;MRLTPTERDRLLLFGAAELARARRARGLKLNVPEATALIADTVCEAARDGRRLAEAIEAARSALGPEDVLPGVADVVTEVHVEAVFDDGSRLAVVTDPIGVGPVEPVGGGGGVVLAPGAVLPGPADPEPEPAVVIEVRNAASVPISVTSHFHFFEANPRLAFDRGAAYGMRLCVPAGSSVRFDPGGSLEVGLVPIGGARIAIGFAGLVDGPLDAPGARAEALRRAVACGYLGAKEQG
;
A
#
# COMPACT_ATOMS: atom_id res chain seq x y z
N MET A 1 -10.14 -39.14 15.60
CA MET A 1 -9.93 -38.36 14.35
C MET A 1 -8.45 -38.21 14.09
N ARG A 2 -8.02 -38.09 12.83
CA ARG A 2 -6.63 -37.78 12.48
C ARG A 2 -6.53 -36.29 12.12
N LEU A 3 -6.47 -35.44 13.16
CA LEU A 3 -6.41 -33.99 12.97
C LEU A 3 -4.99 -33.56 12.58
N THR A 4 -4.91 -32.85 11.46
CA THR A 4 -3.74 -32.08 11.02
C THR A 4 -3.45 -30.92 11.99
N PRO A 5 -2.23 -30.35 11.97
CA PRO A 5 -1.91 -29.16 12.77
C PRO A 5 -2.88 -28.00 12.53
N THR A 6 -3.19 -27.68 11.27
CA THR A 6 -4.13 -26.60 10.92
C THR A 6 -5.54 -26.82 11.46
N GLU A 7 -6.03 -28.07 11.45
CA GLU A 7 -7.34 -28.39 12.05
C GLU A 7 -7.33 -28.25 13.58
N ARG A 8 -6.19 -28.53 14.24
CA ARG A 8 -6.06 -28.28 15.69
C ARG A 8 -6.04 -26.79 15.99
N ASP A 9 -5.33 -25.99 15.18
CA ASP A 9 -5.31 -24.54 15.34
C ASP A 9 -6.71 -23.93 15.12
N ARG A 10 -7.49 -24.45 14.16
CA ARG A 10 -8.90 -24.06 13.99
C ARG A 10 -9.76 -24.41 15.20
N LEU A 11 -9.53 -25.56 15.84
CA LEU A 11 -10.23 -25.89 17.10
C LEU A 11 -9.82 -24.96 18.25
N LEU A 12 -8.56 -24.54 18.32
CA LEU A 12 -8.11 -23.55 19.30
C LEU A 12 -8.77 -22.19 19.06
N LEU A 13 -8.87 -21.76 17.79
CA LEU A 13 -9.58 -20.54 17.40
C LEU A 13 -11.05 -20.60 17.81
N PHE A 14 -11.75 -21.69 17.48
CA PHE A 14 -13.13 -21.93 17.89
C PHE A 14 -13.28 -21.86 19.41
N GLY A 15 -12.38 -22.51 20.17
CA GLY A 15 -12.41 -22.47 21.64
C GLY A 15 -12.25 -21.06 22.21
N ALA A 16 -11.40 -20.24 21.59
CA ALA A 16 -11.25 -18.84 21.97
C ALA A 16 -12.49 -18.00 21.63
N ALA A 17 -13.12 -18.25 20.47
CA ALA A 17 -14.35 -17.58 20.06
C ALA A 17 -15.54 -17.94 20.95
N GLU A 18 -15.68 -19.21 21.32
CA GLU A 18 -16.71 -19.67 22.27
C GLU A 18 -16.53 -19.03 23.65
N LEU A 19 -15.29 -18.91 24.13
CA LEU A 19 -15.01 -18.17 25.36
C LEU A 19 -15.43 -16.70 25.25
N ALA A 20 -15.16 -16.06 24.11
CA ALA A 20 -15.58 -14.69 23.84
C ALA A 20 -17.11 -14.56 23.81
N ARG A 21 -17.82 -15.44 23.10
CA ARG A 21 -19.29 -15.48 23.06
C ARG A 21 -19.88 -15.66 24.46
N ALA A 22 -19.32 -16.58 25.26
CA ALA A 22 -19.77 -16.82 26.63
C ALA A 22 -19.54 -15.61 27.55
N ARG A 23 -18.47 -14.83 27.34
CA ARG A 23 -18.21 -13.58 28.07
C ARG A 23 -19.18 -12.48 27.64
N ARG A 24 -19.37 -12.27 26.33
CA ARG A 24 -20.33 -11.29 25.78
C ARG A 24 -21.76 -11.57 26.23
N ALA A 25 -22.18 -12.83 26.25
CA ALA A 25 -23.51 -13.24 26.72
C ALA A 25 -23.77 -12.88 28.19
N ARG A 26 -22.71 -12.70 29.00
CA ARG A 26 -22.81 -12.18 30.38
C ARG A 26 -22.73 -10.65 30.48
N GLY A 27 -22.75 -9.94 29.36
CA GLY A 27 -22.67 -8.49 29.27
C GLY A 27 -21.25 -7.92 29.38
N LEU A 28 -20.21 -8.74 29.22
CA LEU A 28 -18.83 -8.24 29.20
C LEU A 28 -18.48 -7.67 27.83
N LYS A 29 -17.83 -6.52 27.83
CA LYS A 29 -17.19 -5.95 26.65
C LYS A 29 -15.94 -6.72 26.30
N LEU A 30 -15.77 -7.03 25.02
CA LEU A 30 -14.67 -7.85 24.52
C LEU A 30 -13.36 -7.08 24.45
N ASN A 31 -12.26 -7.74 24.76
CA ASN A 31 -10.90 -7.26 24.51
C ASN A 31 -10.38 -7.67 23.11
N VAL A 32 -9.15 -7.29 22.79
CA VAL A 32 -8.53 -7.53 21.47
C VAL A 32 -8.51 -9.03 21.08
N PRO A 33 -7.96 -9.97 21.89
CA PRO A 33 -8.01 -11.39 21.56
C PRO A 33 -9.41 -11.96 21.37
N GLU A 34 -10.37 -11.54 22.21
CA GLU A 34 -11.75 -12.03 22.16
C GLU A 34 -12.49 -11.56 20.92
N ALA A 35 -12.38 -10.28 20.57
CA ALA A 35 -12.98 -9.73 19.36
C ALA A 35 -12.38 -10.40 18.12
N THR A 36 -11.04 -10.50 18.06
CA THR A 36 -10.32 -11.15 16.95
C THR A 36 -10.77 -12.60 16.76
N ALA A 37 -10.85 -13.38 17.84
CA ALA A 37 -11.27 -14.78 17.76
C ALA A 37 -12.72 -14.92 17.27
N LEU A 38 -13.64 -14.11 17.80
CA LEU A 38 -15.05 -14.15 17.41
C LEU A 38 -15.26 -13.78 15.94
N ILE A 39 -14.58 -12.74 15.45
CA ILE A 39 -14.62 -12.30 14.04
C ILE A 39 -14.09 -13.41 13.12
N ALA A 40 -12.90 -13.95 13.43
CA ALA A 40 -12.27 -14.98 12.63
C ALA A 40 -13.09 -16.29 12.60
N ASP A 41 -13.67 -16.68 13.74
CA ASP A 41 -14.54 -17.85 13.84
C ASP A 41 -15.86 -17.65 13.06
N THR A 42 -16.43 -16.44 13.08
CA THR A 42 -17.62 -16.11 12.28
C THR A 42 -17.39 -16.35 10.78
N VAL A 43 -16.19 -16.04 10.27
CA VAL A 43 -15.80 -16.36 8.89
C VAL A 43 -15.72 -17.88 8.67
N CYS A 44 -15.10 -18.60 9.61
CA CYS A 44 -14.94 -20.05 9.52
C CYS A 44 -16.29 -20.77 9.48
N GLU A 45 -17.22 -20.38 10.34
CA GLU A 45 -18.56 -20.95 10.39
C GLU A 45 -19.38 -20.56 9.15
N ALA A 46 -19.30 -19.31 8.69
CA ALA A 46 -19.94 -18.89 7.45
C ALA A 46 -19.42 -19.68 6.22
N ALA A 47 -18.11 -19.91 6.14
CA ALA A 47 -17.51 -20.75 5.10
C ALA A 47 -18.01 -22.19 5.21
N ARG A 48 -18.11 -22.73 6.43
CA ARG A 48 -18.62 -24.07 6.69
C ARG A 48 -20.09 -24.25 6.33
N ASP A 49 -20.88 -23.18 6.43
CA ASP A 49 -22.28 -23.10 5.99
C ASP A 49 -22.44 -23.00 4.46
N GLY A 50 -21.34 -22.99 3.69
CA GLY A 50 -21.36 -22.92 2.23
C GLY A 50 -21.54 -21.51 1.68
N ARG A 51 -21.37 -20.47 2.52
CA ARG A 51 -21.42 -19.07 2.05
C ARG A 51 -20.23 -18.73 1.19
N ARG A 52 -20.38 -17.75 0.30
CA ARG A 52 -19.26 -17.23 -0.49
C ARG A 52 -18.31 -16.39 0.38
N LEU A 53 -17.04 -16.28 -0.03
CA LEU A 53 -16.03 -15.49 0.68
C LEU A 53 -16.51 -14.06 1.03
N ALA A 54 -17.14 -13.37 0.08
CA ALA A 54 -17.66 -12.03 0.30
C ALA A 54 -18.77 -11.98 1.38
N GLU A 55 -19.65 -12.98 1.40
CA GLU A 55 -20.73 -13.09 2.39
C GLU A 55 -20.21 -13.44 3.78
N ALA A 56 -19.15 -14.25 3.86
CA ALA A 56 -18.47 -14.58 5.10
C ALA A 56 -17.75 -13.36 5.70
N ILE A 57 -17.07 -12.56 4.86
CA ILE A 57 -16.46 -11.28 5.28
C ILE A 57 -17.53 -10.31 5.80
N GLU A 58 -18.66 -10.20 5.10
CA GLU A 58 -19.73 -9.29 5.51
C GLU A 58 -20.41 -9.74 6.82
N ALA A 59 -20.60 -11.05 7.00
CA ALA A 59 -21.07 -11.61 8.27
C ALA A 59 -20.12 -11.30 9.42
N ALA A 60 -18.81 -11.36 9.17
CA ALA A 60 -17.77 -11.05 10.16
C ALA A 60 -17.79 -9.56 10.56
N ARG A 61 -17.95 -8.65 9.59
CA ARG A 61 -18.11 -7.20 9.84
C ARG A 61 -19.37 -6.85 10.63
N SER A 62 -20.40 -7.68 10.51
CA SER A 62 -21.67 -7.49 11.22
C SER A 62 -21.69 -8.17 12.61
N ALA A 63 -20.62 -8.87 12.99
CA ALA A 63 -20.61 -9.71 14.20
C ALA A 63 -20.48 -8.91 15.50
N LEU A 64 -19.78 -7.77 15.46
CA LEU A 64 -19.48 -6.91 16.60
C LEU A 64 -19.59 -5.43 16.21
N GLY A 65 -20.18 -4.63 17.10
CA GLY A 65 -20.13 -3.16 17.03
C GLY A 65 -19.19 -2.56 18.09
N PRO A 66 -18.94 -1.24 18.04
CA PRO A 66 -18.10 -0.56 19.03
C PRO A 66 -18.61 -0.67 20.47
N GLU A 67 -19.92 -0.84 20.65
CA GLU A 67 -20.54 -1.07 21.96
C GLU A 67 -20.19 -2.44 22.58
N ASP A 68 -19.87 -3.44 21.76
CA ASP A 68 -19.56 -4.81 22.20
C ASP A 68 -18.13 -4.95 22.74
N VAL A 69 -17.27 -3.95 22.54
CA VAL A 69 -15.84 -4.02 22.83
C VAL A 69 -15.39 -2.97 23.85
N LEU A 70 -14.25 -3.21 24.47
CA LEU A 70 -13.61 -2.25 25.37
C LEU A 70 -13.13 -1.01 24.58
N PRO A 71 -13.04 0.17 25.22
CA PRO A 71 -12.46 1.36 24.58
C PRO A 71 -11.07 1.07 24.01
N GLY A 72 -10.78 1.56 22.79
CA GLY A 72 -9.51 1.33 22.11
C GLY A 72 -9.42 0.02 21.31
N VAL A 73 -10.34 -0.94 21.48
CA VAL A 73 -10.27 -2.22 20.77
C VAL A 73 -10.54 -2.05 19.27
N ALA A 74 -11.53 -1.22 18.90
CA ALA A 74 -11.82 -0.92 17.49
C ALA A 74 -10.64 -0.23 16.79
N ASP A 75 -9.86 0.59 17.52
CA ASP A 75 -8.68 1.26 16.99
C ASP A 75 -7.49 0.30 16.79
N VAL A 76 -7.47 -0.81 17.53
CA VAL A 76 -6.38 -1.81 17.48
C VAL A 76 -6.70 -2.94 16.49
N VAL A 77 -7.96 -3.40 16.44
CA VAL A 77 -8.40 -4.49 15.57
C VAL A 77 -8.92 -3.90 14.25
N THR A 78 -8.00 -3.35 13.46
CA THR A 78 -8.32 -2.74 12.15
C THR A 78 -8.48 -3.77 11.04
N GLU A 79 -7.83 -4.93 11.16
CA GLU A 79 -7.99 -6.05 10.24
C GLU A 79 -7.92 -7.38 10.98
N VAL A 80 -8.71 -8.36 10.53
CA VAL A 80 -8.61 -9.76 10.95
C VAL A 80 -8.42 -10.64 9.73
N HIS A 81 -7.33 -11.41 9.73
CA HIS A 81 -6.99 -12.34 8.65
C HIS A 81 -7.22 -13.77 9.13
N VAL A 82 -7.97 -14.55 8.36
CA VAL A 82 -8.23 -15.96 8.69
C VAL A 82 -8.33 -16.80 7.43
N GLU A 83 -7.69 -17.97 7.44
CA GLU A 83 -7.86 -18.97 6.38
C GLU A 83 -9.04 -19.89 6.73
N ALA A 84 -10.08 -19.85 5.91
CA ALA A 84 -11.26 -20.69 6.04
C ALA A 84 -11.37 -21.68 4.87
N VAL A 85 -11.97 -22.85 5.13
CA VAL A 85 -12.21 -23.86 4.09
C VAL A 85 -13.63 -23.68 3.57
N PHE A 86 -13.73 -23.21 2.34
CA PHE A 86 -14.97 -23.06 1.57
C PHE A 86 -15.21 -24.31 0.71
N ASP A 87 -16.37 -24.38 0.05
CA ASP A 87 -16.72 -25.46 -0.87
C ASP A 87 -15.73 -25.61 -2.05
N ASP A 88 -15.05 -24.52 -2.42
CA ASP A 88 -14.02 -24.48 -3.46
C ASP A 88 -12.58 -24.57 -2.91
N GLY A 89 -12.42 -24.88 -1.62
CA GLY A 89 -11.14 -25.06 -0.95
C GLY A 89 -10.77 -23.94 0.02
N SER A 90 -9.52 -23.94 0.48
CA SER A 90 -8.99 -22.93 1.39
C SER A 90 -8.90 -21.55 0.73
N ARG A 91 -9.39 -20.52 1.42
CA ARG A 91 -9.25 -19.11 1.03
C ARG A 91 -8.82 -18.27 2.23
N LEU A 92 -7.97 -17.27 1.98
CA LEU A 92 -7.68 -16.22 2.95
C LEU A 92 -8.80 -15.18 2.92
N ALA A 93 -9.48 -15.02 4.05
CA ALA A 93 -10.40 -13.91 4.28
C ALA A 93 -9.67 -12.79 5.00
N VAL A 94 -9.77 -11.58 4.44
CA VAL A 94 -9.26 -10.34 5.05
C VAL A 94 -10.47 -9.49 5.39
N VAL A 95 -10.77 -9.39 6.68
CA VAL A 95 -11.88 -8.58 7.19
C VAL A 95 -11.30 -7.25 7.64
N THR A 96 -11.41 -6.22 6.80
CA THR A 96 -11.01 -4.84 7.16
C THR A 96 -12.13 -4.14 7.91
N ASP A 97 -11.75 -3.29 8.87
CA ASP A 97 -12.64 -2.52 9.76
C ASP A 97 -13.74 -3.36 10.42
N PRO A 98 -13.39 -4.51 11.04
CA PRO A 98 -14.36 -5.54 11.41
C PRO A 98 -15.33 -5.16 12.55
N ILE A 99 -15.03 -4.11 13.32
CA ILE A 99 -15.85 -3.63 14.46
C ILE A 99 -16.52 -2.29 14.11
N GLY A 100 -16.20 -1.72 12.94
CA GLY A 100 -16.55 -0.36 12.57
C GLY A 100 -15.74 0.70 13.35
N VAL A 101 -15.96 1.97 13.00
CA VAL A 101 -15.35 3.09 13.72
C VAL A 101 -16.15 3.33 15.00
N GLY A 102 -15.49 3.32 16.16
CA GLY A 102 -16.10 3.83 17.39
C GLY A 102 -16.50 5.30 17.21
N PRO A 103 -17.38 5.86 18.06
CA PRO A 103 -17.67 7.29 18.02
C PRO A 103 -16.37 8.07 18.17
N VAL A 104 -15.93 8.67 17.06
CA VAL A 104 -14.81 9.61 17.02
C VAL A 104 -15.36 10.92 17.56
N GLU A 105 -15.17 11.18 18.84
CA GLU A 105 -15.40 12.53 19.38
C GLU A 105 -14.47 13.48 18.60
N PRO A 106 -15.00 14.50 17.90
CA PRO A 106 -14.20 15.36 17.05
C PRO A 106 -13.14 16.10 17.86
N VAL A 107 -11.94 16.17 17.29
CA VAL A 107 -10.83 16.98 17.80
C VAL A 107 -11.23 18.45 17.74
N GLY A 108 -11.63 19.02 18.88
CA GLY A 108 -11.93 20.46 18.95
C GLY A 108 -12.83 20.98 20.06
N GLY A 109 -13.12 20.23 21.13
CA GLY A 109 -14.05 20.71 22.15
C GLY A 109 -13.78 20.22 23.57
N GLY A 110 -12.72 20.73 24.22
CA GLY A 110 -12.62 20.91 25.68
C GLY A 110 -12.79 19.71 26.64
N GLY A 111 -13.15 18.51 26.17
CA GLY A 111 -13.26 17.27 26.92
C GLY A 111 -12.06 16.36 26.66
N GLY A 112 -11.61 15.65 27.69
CA GLY A 112 -10.40 14.82 27.66
C GLY A 112 -10.34 13.91 26.44
N VAL A 113 -9.25 14.04 25.67
CA VAL A 113 -9.01 13.27 24.45
C VAL A 113 -8.86 11.79 24.80
N VAL A 114 -9.75 10.94 24.31
CA VAL A 114 -9.49 9.48 24.29
C VAL A 114 -8.69 9.21 23.03
N LEU A 115 -7.36 9.32 23.14
CA LEU A 115 -6.46 8.92 22.07
C LEU A 115 -6.46 7.39 21.98
N ALA A 116 -6.54 6.88 20.75
CA ALA A 116 -6.33 5.46 20.48
C ALA A 116 -4.98 5.00 21.07
N PRO A 117 -4.89 3.76 21.58
CA PRO A 117 -3.62 3.21 22.04
C PRO A 117 -2.55 3.30 20.95
N GLY A 118 -1.45 4.01 21.24
CA GLY A 118 -0.35 4.21 20.29
C GLY A 118 -0.58 5.29 19.22
N ALA A 119 -1.60 6.13 19.35
CA ALA A 119 -1.85 7.22 18.41
C ALA A 119 -0.63 8.14 18.25
N VAL A 120 -0.26 8.41 16.99
CA VAL A 120 0.80 9.35 16.63
C VAL A 120 0.23 10.76 16.64
N LEU A 121 0.88 11.66 17.39
CA LEU A 121 0.57 13.09 17.36
C LEU A 121 1.41 13.74 16.26
N PRO A 122 0.80 14.24 15.17
CA PRO A 122 1.56 14.84 14.09
C PRO A 122 2.26 16.12 14.58
N GLY A 123 3.54 16.21 14.26
CA GLY A 123 4.30 17.47 14.37
C GLY A 123 3.92 18.44 13.25
N PRO A 124 4.54 19.63 13.21
CA PRO A 124 4.42 20.52 12.06
C PRO A 124 4.89 19.80 10.78
N ALA A 125 4.22 20.06 9.66
CA ALA A 125 4.58 19.48 8.38
C ALA A 125 5.92 20.04 7.88
N ASP A 126 6.75 19.18 7.30
CA ASP A 126 7.93 19.60 6.54
C ASP A 126 7.50 20.17 5.18
N PRO A 127 8.23 21.17 4.64
CA PRO A 127 7.94 21.70 3.32
C PRO A 127 8.19 20.64 2.24
N GLU A 128 7.22 20.48 1.34
CA GLU A 128 7.39 19.60 0.17
C GLU A 128 8.36 20.22 -0.84
N PRO A 129 9.23 19.42 -1.47
CA PRO A 129 10.13 19.93 -2.49
C PRO A 129 9.36 20.40 -3.72
N GLU A 130 9.70 21.59 -4.23
CA GLU A 130 9.17 22.08 -5.50
C GLU A 130 9.90 21.42 -6.69
N PRO A 131 9.19 21.12 -7.79
CA PRO A 131 9.82 20.54 -8.97
C PRO A 131 10.75 21.55 -9.63
N ALA A 132 11.98 21.13 -9.92
CA ALA A 132 12.95 21.94 -10.67
C ALA A 132 12.60 22.04 -12.16
N VAL A 133 11.93 21.02 -12.70
CA VAL A 133 11.37 21.02 -14.05
C VAL A 133 10.07 20.22 -14.06
N VAL A 134 9.12 20.65 -14.89
CA VAL A 134 7.88 19.91 -15.16
C VAL A 134 7.91 19.49 -16.62
N ILE A 135 7.66 18.21 -16.89
CA ILE A 135 7.62 17.67 -18.25
C ILE A 135 6.35 16.85 -18.49
N GLU A 136 5.80 16.96 -19.69
CA GLU A 136 4.74 16.06 -20.15
C GLU A 136 5.34 14.71 -20.56
N VAL A 137 4.73 13.64 -20.09
CA VAL A 137 5.15 12.26 -20.36
C VAL A 137 3.98 11.48 -20.93
N ARG A 138 4.15 10.94 -22.13
CA ARG A 138 3.15 10.10 -22.80
C ARG A 138 3.56 8.63 -22.81
N ASN A 139 2.69 7.74 -22.37
CA ASN A 139 2.90 6.30 -22.50
C ASN A 139 2.43 5.80 -23.88
N ALA A 140 3.37 5.41 -24.75
CA ALA A 140 3.07 4.85 -26.06
C ALA A 140 2.90 3.33 -26.08
N ALA A 141 3.02 2.64 -24.94
CA ALA A 141 2.79 1.21 -24.84
C ALA A 141 1.30 0.87 -24.67
N SER A 142 0.94 -0.37 -25.00
CA SER A 142 -0.38 -0.95 -24.73
C SER A 142 -0.56 -1.44 -23.28
N VAL A 143 0.46 -1.26 -22.44
CA VAL A 143 0.49 -1.69 -21.04
C VAL A 143 0.85 -0.51 -20.13
N PRO A 144 0.38 -0.49 -18.88
CA PRO A 144 0.73 0.56 -17.95
C PRO A 144 2.21 0.50 -17.57
N ILE A 145 2.78 1.67 -17.30
CA ILE A 145 4.17 1.82 -16.86
C ILE A 145 4.16 2.63 -15.56
N SER A 146 4.84 2.14 -14.52
CA SER A 146 5.03 2.88 -13.27
C SER A 146 6.50 3.20 -13.07
N VAL A 147 6.80 4.42 -12.62
CA VAL A 147 8.17 4.87 -12.32
C VAL A 147 8.22 5.32 -10.86
N THR A 148 9.17 4.77 -10.10
CA THR A 148 9.34 5.05 -8.66
C THR A 148 10.09 6.36 -8.40
N SER A 149 9.86 6.96 -7.23
CA SER A 149 10.41 8.25 -6.77
C SER A 149 11.91 8.47 -7.01
N HIS A 150 12.74 7.43 -6.89
CA HIS A 150 14.21 7.52 -6.96
C HIS A 150 14.82 6.88 -8.20
N PHE A 151 13.99 6.56 -9.21
CA PHE A 151 14.50 6.08 -10.49
C PHE A 151 15.10 7.25 -11.28
N HIS A 152 16.25 7.03 -11.94
CA HIS A 152 16.83 8.03 -12.84
C HIS A 152 15.91 8.21 -14.05
N PHE A 153 15.14 9.30 -14.07
CA PHE A 153 13.97 9.44 -14.94
C PHE A 153 14.33 9.38 -16.43
N PHE A 154 15.51 9.89 -16.80
CA PHE A 154 16.10 9.73 -18.13
C PHE A 154 16.11 8.29 -18.64
N GLU A 155 16.34 7.31 -17.77
CA GLU A 155 16.47 5.88 -18.10
C GLU A 155 15.14 5.12 -18.02
N ALA A 156 14.03 5.81 -17.72
CA ALA A 156 12.72 5.19 -17.61
C ALA A 156 12.31 4.51 -18.93
N ASN A 157 11.34 3.60 -18.88
CA ASN A 157 10.97 2.72 -20.00
C ASN A 157 11.02 3.42 -21.40
N PRO A 158 11.66 2.82 -22.42
CA PRO A 158 11.80 3.42 -23.76
C PRO A 158 10.49 3.83 -24.43
N ARG A 159 9.34 3.27 -24.01
CA ARG A 159 8.01 3.57 -24.55
C ARG A 159 7.33 4.77 -23.90
N LEU A 160 7.93 5.37 -22.87
CA LEU A 160 7.52 6.69 -22.38
C LEU A 160 8.17 7.76 -23.28
N ALA A 161 7.35 8.57 -23.93
CA ALA A 161 7.78 9.66 -24.78
C ALA A 161 7.78 10.98 -23.99
N PHE A 162 8.95 11.58 -23.82
CA PHE A 162 9.16 12.86 -23.13
C PHE A 162 10.54 13.42 -23.46
N ASP A 163 10.84 14.65 -23.05
CA ASP A 163 12.18 15.23 -23.23
C ASP A 163 13.21 14.54 -22.31
N ARG A 164 13.94 13.58 -22.87
CA ARG A 164 15.00 12.85 -22.18
C ARG A 164 16.16 13.77 -21.79
N GLY A 165 16.46 14.77 -22.61
CA GLY A 165 17.53 15.74 -22.32
C GLY A 165 17.25 16.56 -21.05
N ALA A 166 15.99 16.94 -20.83
CA ALA A 166 15.54 17.64 -19.64
C ALA A 166 15.48 16.73 -18.39
N ALA A 167 15.30 15.42 -18.58
CA ALA A 167 15.23 14.44 -17.50
C ALA A 167 16.58 13.86 -17.06
N TYR A 168 17.69 14.21 -17.73
CA TYR A 168 19.03 13.71 -17.40
C TYR A 168 19.46 14.18 -16.01
N GLY A 169 19.86 13.23 -15.16
CA GLY A 169 20.25 13.46 -13.78
C GLY A 169 19.10 13.84 -12.85
N MET A 170 17.86 13.58 -13.26
CA MET A 170 16.64 13.91 -12.53
C MET A 170 15.90 12.65 -12.06
N ARG A 171 15.07 12.82 -11.02
CA ARG A 171 14.12 11.81 -10.50
C ARG A 171 12.77 12.48 -10.24
N LEU A 172 11.72 11.68 -10.04
CA LEU A 172 10.37 12.22 -9.76
C LEU A 172 10.35 13.05 -8.48
N CYS A 173 9.67 14.20 -8.55
CA CYS A 173 9.37 15.08 -7.43
C CYS A 173 8.11 14.62 -6.70
N VAL A 174 8.20 13.45 -6.08
CA VAL A 174 7.12 12.80 -5.34
C VAL A 174 7.66 12.25 -4.01
N PRO A 175 6.81 11.93 -3.03
CA PRO A 175 7.25 11.37 -1.75
C PRO A 175 8.14 10.12 -1.93
N ALA A 176 9.15 9.98 -1.08
CA ALA A 176 10.03 8.82 -1.12
C ALA A 176 9.24 7.51 -0.96
N GLY A 177 9.59 6.49 -1.75
CA GLY A 177 8.88 5.21 -1.78
C GLY A 177 7.61 5.18 -2.66
N SER A 178 7.10 6.33 -3.12
CA SER A 178 5.96 6.40 -4.03
C SER A 178 6.36 6.17 -5.50
N SER A 179 5.36 6.09 -6.38
CA SER A 179 5.53 5.95 -7.83
C SER A 179 4.46 6.72 -8.59
N VAL A 180 4.78 7.16 -9.80
CA VAL A 180 3.80 7.69 -10.76
C VAL A 180 3.47 6.61 -11.78
N ARG A 181 2.18 6.40 -12.02
CA ARG A 181 1.66 5.45 -13.01
C ARG A 181 1.21 6.19 -14.27
N PHE A 182 1.60 5.68 -15.42
CA PHE A 182 1.18 6.13 -16.73
C PHE A 182 0.34 5.04 -17.39
N ASP A 183 -0.96 5.27 -17.58
CA ASP A 183 -1.85 4.33 -18.24
C ASP A 183 -1.58 4.24 -19.75
N PRO A 184 -1.93 3.12 -20.42
CA PRO A 184 -1.71 2.94 -21.85
C PRO A 184 -2.26 4.09 -22.69
N GLY A 185 -1.43 4.71 -23.53
CA GLY A 185 -1.82 5.81 -24.40
C GLY A 185 -1.96 7.18 -23.71
N GLY A 186 -1.96 7.24 -22.38
CA GLY A 186 -2.17 8.46 -21.60
C GLY A 186 -0.96 9.39 -21.58
N SER A 187 -1.24 10.68 -21.38
CA SER A 187 -0.24 11.72 -21.09
C SER A 187 -0.45 12.24 -19.66
N LEU A 188 0.64 12.51 -18.95
CA LEU A 188 0.63 13.11 -17.62
C LEU A 188 1.80 14.08 -17.47
N GLU A 189 1.57 15.23 -16.87
CA GLU A 189 2.64 16.14 -16.45
C GLU A 189 3.24 15.68 -15.12
N VAL A 190 4.56 15.61 -15.05
CA VAL A 190 5.28 15.23 -13.84
C VAL A 190 6.37 16.23 -13.51
N GLY A 191 6.47 16.55 -12.22
CA GLY A 191 7.58 17.31 -11.66
C GLY A 191 8.81 16.43 -11.44
N LEU A 192 9.99 16.96 -11.73
CA LEU A 192 11.26 16.31 -11.50
C LEU A 192 12.18 17.17 -10.63
N VAL A 193 13.01 16.51 -9.83
CA VAL A 193 14.08 17.12 -9.02
C VAL A 193 15.43 16.47 -9.33
N PRO A 194 16.54 17.19 -9.17
CA PRO A 194 17.87 16.62 -9.39
C PRO A 194 18.15 15.47 -8.42
N ILE A 195 18.84 14.45 -8.91
CA ILE A 195 19.48 13.46 -8.04
C ILE A 195 20.51 14.21 -7.16
N GLY A 196 20.45 14.00 -5.85
CA GLY A 196 21.36 14.62 -4.88
C GLY A 196 22.64 13.82 -4.65
N GLY A 197 23.39 14.16 -3.58
CA GLY A 197 24.61 13.46 -3.19
C GLY A 197 25.74 13.59 -4.23
N ALA A 198 26.51 12.52 -4.43
CA ALA A 198 27.62 12.49 -5.38
C ALA A 198 27.19 12.45 -6.86
N ARG A 199 25.88 12.37 -7.14
CA ARG A 199 25.31 12.37 -8.50
C ARG A 199 25.92 11.28 -9.39
N ILE A 200 25.97 10.06 -8.87
CA ILE A 200 26.44 8.86 -9.56
C ILE A 200 25.23 7.95 -9.81
N ALA A 201 24.95 7.62 -11.06
CA ALA A 201 23.85 6.74 -11.47
C ALA A 201 24.41 5.39 -11.94
N ILE A 202 24.09 4.31 -11.22
CA ILE A 202 24.56 2.94 -11.49
C ILE A 202 23.34 2.01 -11.59
N GLY A 203 23.33 1.12 -12.58
CA GLY A 203 22.23 0.19 -12.83
C GLY A 203 21.18 0.83 -13.74
N PHE A 204 19.93 0.93 -13.27
CA PHE A 204 18.78 1.40 -14.07
C PHE A 204 18.67 0.67 -15.42
N ALA A 205 18.97 1.34 -16.53
CA ALA A 205 19.03 0.73 -17.87
C ALA A 205 20.46 0.72 -18.46
N GLY A 206 21.46 1.08 -17.66
CA GLY A 206 22.87 1.12 -18.04
C GLY A 206 23.23 2.22 -19.05
N LEU A 207 22.37 3.25 -19.19
CA LEU A 207 22.64 4.32 -20.15
C LEU A 207 23.74 5.27 -19.67
N VAL A 208 23.89 5.42 -18.35
CA VAL A 208 24.97 6.22 -17.72
C VAL A 208 26.03 5.33 -17.08
N ASP A 209 25.64 4.50 -16.11
CA ASP A 209 26.54 3.64 -15.31
C ASP A 209 27.80 4.37 -14.81
N GLY A 210 27.62 5.55 -14.22
CA GLY A 210 28.71 6.36 -13.72
C GLY A 210 28.31 7.74 -13.19
N PRO A 211 29.28 8.64 -12.99
CA PRO A 211 29.03 10.03 -12.57
C PRO A 211 28.25 10.80 -13.63
N LEU A 212 27.12 11.39 -13.23
CA LEU A 212 26.23 12.14 -14.13
C LEU A 212 26.89 13.38 -14.73
N ASP A 213 27.77 14.02 -13.96
CA ASP A 213 28.38 15.30 -14.31
C ASP A 213 29.80 15.14 -14.92
N ALA A 214 30.22 13.91 -15.25
CA ALA A 214 31.51 13.69 -15.92
C ALA A 214 31.52 14.29 -17.34
N PRO A 215 32.67 14.83 -17.83
CA PRO A 215 32.76 15.40 -19.17
C PRO A 215 32.29 14.44 -20.25
N GLY A 216 31.30 14.85 -21.05
CA GLY A 216 30.73 14.05 -22.14
C GLY A 216 29.72 12.98 -21.72
N ALA A 217 29.51 12.73 -20.41
CA ALA A 217 28.60 11.67 -19.93
C ALA A 217 27.17 11.85 -20.43
N ARG A 218 26.63 13.07 -20.36
CA ARG A 218 25.29 13.38 -20.85
C ARG A 218 25.13 13.15 -22.36
N ALA A 219 26.12 13.54 -23.15
CA ALA A 219 26.09 13.38 -24.61
C ALA A 219 26.18 11.89 -25.01
N GLU A 220 27.05 11.13 -24.33
CA GLU A 220 27.16 9.68 -24.51
C GLU A 220 25.86 8.96 -24.12
N ALA A 221 25.27 9.30 -22.97
CA ALA A 221 24.02 8.72 -22.51
C ALA A 221 22.86 8.99 -23.49
N LEU A 222 22.74 10.22 -24.01
CA LEU A 222 21.76 10.57 -25.04
C LEU A 222 21.97 9.77 -26.33
N ARG A 223 23.22 9.61 -26.79
CA ARG A 223 23.56 8.78 -27.96
C ARG A 223 23.10 7.33 -27.77
N ARG A 224 23.39 6.75 -26.60
CA ARG A 224 22.94 5.40 -26.24
C ARG A 224 21.42 5.30 -26.20
N ALA A 225 20.74 6.28 -25.61
CA ALA A 225 19.27 6.32 -25.57
C ALA A 225 18.66 6.34 -26.98
N VAL A 226 19.21 7.14 -27.89
CA VAL A 226 18.80 7.16 -29.31
C VAL A 226 19.04 5.80 -29.97
N ALA A 227 20.24 5.22 -29.81
CA ALA A 227 20.60 3.93 -30.38
C ALA A 227 19.70 2.79 -29.86
N CYS A 228 19.26 2.85 -28.61
CA CYS A 228 18.35 1.89 -27.98
C CYS A 228 16.87 2.20 -28.23
N GLY A 229 16.53 3.23 -29.00
CA GLY A 229 15.15 3.56 -29.38
C GLY A 229 14.31 4.13 -28.24
N TYR A 230 14.89 4.88 -27.31
CA TYR A 230 14.16 5.61 -26.29
C TYR A 230 13.39 6.77 -26.90
N LEU A 231 12.07 6.77 -26.74
CA LEU A 231 11.22 7.83 -27.29
C LEU A 231 11.55 9.18 -26.63
N GLY A 232 11.68 10.21 -27.48
CA GLY A 232 12.01 11.58 -27.08
C GLY A 232 13.50 11.83 -26.79
N ALA A 233 14.38 10.84 -26.98
CA ALA A 233 15.81 11.07 -27.04
C ALA A 233 16.20 11.74 -28.37
N LYS A 234 17.08 12.74 -28.31
CA LYS A 234 17.65 13.43 -29.48
C LYS A 234 19.15 13.60 -29.27
N GLU A 235 19.94 13.40 -30.31
CA GLU A 235 21.36 13.77 -30.28
C GLU A 235 21.49 15.29 -30.22
N GLN A 236 22.42 15.79 -29.41
CA GLN A 236 22.77 17.20 -29.46
C GLN A 236 23.64 17.40 -30.71
N GLY A 237 23.14 18.17 -31.67
CA GLY A 237 23.91 18.63 -32.83
C GLY A 237 24.98 19.65 -32.45
#